data_AF-A0AAN6I2I9-F1
#
_entry.id   AF-A0AAN6I2I9-F1
#
_cell.length_a   1.000
_cell.length_b   1.000
_cell.length_c   1.000
_cell.angle_alpha   90.00
_cell.angle_beta   90.00
_cell.angle_gamma   90.00
#
_symmetry.space_group_name_H-M   'P 1'
#
loop_
_entity.id
_entity.type
_entity.pdbx_description
1 polymer ?
#
loop_
_entity_poly.entity_id
_entity_poly.type
_entity_poly.pdbx_seq_one_letter_code
_entity_poly.pdbx_strand_id
1 'polypeptide(L)'
;MSSLTDAINARVLMELTRPITIARGILQSGAAQYPIQGVIYFFENPSLWPIYLRLIPPILIVHISVFVSVFSMLFLLNISVAMCCCGPFGLFVGTGVTAQEANFITSYILDNYLIPRPMDSLFDDILCREGLEKVVIPGKLKRVVGPTFGDKLWENSLWAPLTFPGTLYSTLRPVVLSSIPIIGPMALSFNSAVAKGNSFEKRYYRLTRLRDRQVRYLIKEREGDYWSFGFVATLLESVPLLGSFFYFTNQIGGALLAAKYYKEGRTEF
;
A
#
# COMPACT_ATOMS: atom_id res chain seq x y z
N MET A 1 -35.17 -21.82 14.46
CA MET A 1 -35.03 -21.83 12.99
C MET A 1 -35.23 -20.43 12.39
N SER A 2 -36.21 -19.64 12.85
CA SER A 2 -36.46 -18.26 12.39
C SER A 2 -35.26 -17.31 12.52
N SER A 3 -34.58 -17.30 13.67
CA SER A 3 -33.43 -16.39 13.92
C SER A 3 -32.24 -16.60 12.99
N LEU A 4 -32.02 -17.83 12.51
CA LEU A 4 -30.90 -18.18 11.65
C LEU A 4 -31.18 -17.76 10.20
N THR A 5 -32.42 -17.96 9.74
CA THR A 5 -32.91 -17.41 8.46
C THR A 5 -32.90 -15.88 8.44
N ASP A 6 -33.28 -15.22 9.54
CA ASP A 6 -33.24 -13.76 9.62
C ASP A 6 -31.80 -13.22 9.60
N ALA A 7 -30.86 -13.89 10.27
CA ALA A 7 -29.44 -13.54 10.23
C ALA A 7 -28.84 -13.75 8.82
N ILE A 8 -29.23 -14.82 8.12
CA ILE A 8 -28.80 -15.07 6.73
C ILE A 8 -29.37 -14.00 5.80
N ASN A 9 -30.67 -13.70 5.90
CA ASN A 9 -31.33 -12.68 5.09
C ASN A 9 -30.71 -11.29 5.32
N ALA A 10 -30.42 -10.94 6.57
CA ALA A 10 -29.75 -9.69 6.91
C ALA A 10 -28.34 -9.63 6.31
N ARG A 11 -27.58 -10.74 6.32
CA ARG A 11 -26.24 -10.80 5.73
C ARG A 11 -26.26 -10.70 4.20
N VAL A 12 -27.23 -11.35 3.56
CA VAL A 12 -27.43 -11.26 2.10
C VAL A 12 -27.85 -9.86 1.70
N LEU A 13 -28.79 -9.24 2.41
CA LEU A 13 -29.18 -7.85 2.19
C LEU A 13 -28.02 -6.89 2.40
N MET A 14 -27.17 -7.13 3.39
CA MET A 14 -25.95 -6.35 3.63
C MET A 14 -24.97 -6.48 2.46
N GLU A 15 -24.77 -7.68 1.91
CA GLU A 15 -23.91 -7.88 0.73
C GLU A 15 -24.47 -7.24 -0.54
N LEU A 16 -25.80 -7.31 -0.74
CA LEU A 16 -26.48 -6.69 -1.90
C LEU A 16 -26.48 -5.17 -1.84
N THR A 17 -26.58 -4.59 -0.64
CA THR A 17 -26.59 -3.13 -0.44
C THR A 17 -25.19 -2.53 -0.35
N ARG A 18 -24.17 -3.34 -0.04
CA ARG A 18 -22.75 -2.93 0.02
C ARG A 18 -22.27 -2.10 -1.18
N PRO A 19 -22.51 -2.47 -2.45
CA PRO A 19 -22.07 -1.63 -3.58
C PRO A 19 -22.75 -0.25 -3.58
N ILE A 20 -24.01 -0.16 -3.13
CA ILE A 20 -24.76 1.10 -3.05
C ILE A 20 -24.26 1.96 -1.89
N THR A 21 -23.97 1.36 -0.73
CA THR A 21 -23.42 2.08 0.42
C THR A 21 -22.00 2.56 0.16
N ILE A 22 -21.17 1.74 -0.52
CA ILE A 22 -19.84 2.16 -0.98
C ILE A 22 -19.97 3.29 -1.99
N ALA A 23 -20.84 3.18 -3.00
CA ALA A 23 -21.03 4.24 -4.00
C ALA A 23 -21.50 5.57 -3.38
N ARG A 24 -22.46 5.51 -2.44
CA ARG A 24 -22.88 6.69 -1.65
C ARG A 24 -21.75 7.22 -0.79
N GLY A 25 -21.02 6.34 -0.12
CA GLY A 25 -19.85 6.67 0.69
C GLY A 25 -18.78 7.37 -0.14
N ILE A 26 -18.49 6.91 -1.35
CA ILE A 26 -17.53 7.53 -2.28
C ILE A 26 -17.98 8.94 -2.66
N LEU A 27 -19.26 9.11 -3.04
CA LEU A 27 -19.81 10.41 -3.43
C LEU A 27 -19.85 11.41 -2.28
N GLN A 28 -20.08 10.93 -1.05
CA GLN A 28 -20.07 11.74 0.16
C GLN A 28 -18.67 11.87 0.78
N SER A 29 -17.71 11.06 0.33
CA SER A 29 -16.37 11.03 0.91
C SER A 29 -15.62 12.29 0.54
N GLY A 30 -15.36 13.12 1.55
CA GLY A 30 -14.32 14.14 1.47
C GLY A 30 -12.91 13.54 1.56
N ALA A 31 -12.74 12.22 1.43
CA ALA A 31 -11.44 11.54 1.58
C ALA A 31 -10.59 11.61 0.30
N ALA A 32 -11.22 11.69 -0.88
CA ALA A 32 -10.54 11.74 -2.19
C ALA A 32 -9.63 12.97 -2.38
N GLN A 33 -9.89 14.07 -1.66
CA GLN A 33 -9.08 15.30 -1.72
C GLN A 33 -7.78 15.18 -0.92
N TYR A 34 -7.68 14.28 0.06
CA TYR A 34 -6.53 14.23 0.96
C TYR A 34 -5.21 13.84 0.28
N PRO A 35 -5.17 12.94 -0.71
CA PRO A 35 -3.96 12.71 -1.51
C PRO A 35 -3.45 14.00 -2.18
N ILE A 36 -4.35 14.83 -2.70
CA ILE A 36 -4.02 16.14 -3.30
C ILE A 36 -3.61 17.14 -2.22
N GLN A 37 -4.33 17.20 -1.10
CA GLN A 37 -3.96 18.04 0.04
C GLN A 37 -2.59 17.67 0.60
N GLY A 38 -2.18 16.39 0.57
CA GLY A 38 -0.84 15.97 0.96
C GLY A 38 0.26 16.58 0.09
N VAL A 39 0.00 16.74 -1.21
CA VAL A 39 0.92 17.45 -2.13
C VAL A 39 0.97 18.94 -1.79
N ILE A 40 -0.19 19.57 -1.60
CA ILE A 40 -0.28 20.99 -1.24
C ILE A 40 0.45 21.26 0.08
N TYR A 41 0.17 20.45 1.10
CA TYR A 41 0.78 20.54 2.42
C TYR A 41 2.31 20.38 2.38
N PHE A 42 2.83 19.53 1.48
CA PHE A 42 4.27 19.38 1.25
C PHE A 42 4.93 20.67 0.73
N PHE A 43 4.25 21.39 -0.17
CA PHE A 43 4.75 22.66 -0.68
C PHE A 43 4.55 23.82 0.32
N GLU A 44 3.48 23.80 1.10
CA GLU A 44 3.22 24.80 2.15
C GLU A 44 4.18 24.68 3.34
N ASN A 45 4.76 23.50 3.56
CA ASN A 45 5.68 23.24 4.68
C ASN A 45 7.10 22.87 4.18
N PRO A 46 7.95 23.85 3.82
CA PRO A 46 9.32 23.61 3.34
C PRO A 46 10.19 22.77 4.27
N SER A 47 9.86 22.73 5.56
CA SER A 47 10.51 21.86 6.55
C SER A 47 10.44 20.36 6.24
N LEU A 48 9.51 19.91 5.38
CA LEU A 48 9.37 18.52 4.96
C LEU A 48 10.32 18.13 3.82
N TRP A 49 10.82 19.10 3.06
CA TRP A 49 11.73 18.86 1.94
C TRP A 49 13.03 18.16 2.35
N PRO A 50 13.74 18.57 3.43
CA PRO A 50 14.93 17.85 3.86
C PRO A 50 14.62 16.41 4.31
N ILE A 51 13.41 16.12 4.82
CA ILE A 51 12.99 14.76 5.19
C ILE A 51 12.88 13.90 3.92
N TYR A 52 12.24 14.42 2.88
CA TYR A 52 12.12 13.74 1.58
C TYR A 52 13.51 13.56 0.92
N LEU A 53 14.31 14.61 0.84
CA LEU A 53 15.64 14.56 0.21
C LEU A 53 16.61 13.62 0.92
N ARG A 54 16.50 13.44 2.24
CA ARG A 54 17.30 12.45 3.00
C ARG A 54 16.91 11.01 2.70
N LEU A 55 15.70 10.77 2.19
CA LEU A 55 15.21 9.43 1.86
C LEU A 55 15.71 8.96 0.49
N ILE A 56 16.00 9.87 -0.44
CA ILE A 56 16.39 9.53 -1.82
C ILE A 56 17.73 8.77 -1.88
N PRO A 57 18.83 9.22 -1.25
CA PRO A 57 20.13 8.55 -1.35
C PRO A 57 20.12 7.06 -0.93
N PRO A 58 19.56 6.64 0.23
CA PRO A 58 19.55 5.24 0.60
C PRO A 58 18.69 4.38 -0.34
N ILE A 59 17.60 4.93 -0.88
CA ILE A 59 16.78 4.23 -1.90
C ILE A 59 17.61 3.99 -3.17
N LEU A 60 18.30 5.01 -3.66
CA LEU A 60 19.14 4.90 -4.87
C LEU A 60 20.29 3.92 -4.67
N ILE A 61 20.95 3.93 -3.50
CA ILE A 61 22.05 3.02 -3.19
C ILE A 61 21.58 1.57 -3.25
N VAL A 62 20.43 1.25 -2.65
CA VAL A 62 19.87 -0.12 -2.70
C VAL A 62 19.44 -0.49 -4.11
N HIS A 63 18.79 0.42 -4.83
CA HIS A 63 18.37 0.16 -6.19
C HIS A 63 19.58 -0.15 -7.09
N ILE A 64 20.62 0.69 -7.06
CA ILE A 64 21.84 0.50 -7.87
C ILE A 64 22.56 -0.80 -7.45
N SER A 65 22.71 -1.07 -6.16
CA SER A 65 23.44 -2.26 -5.69
C SER A 65 22.74 -3.56 -6.08
N VAL A 66 21.42 -3.63 -5.92
CA VAL A 66 20.61 -4.78 -6.35
C VAL A 66 20.64 -4.92 -7.86
N PHE A 67 20.49 -3.82 -8.60
CA PHE A 67 20.49 -3.84 -10.06
C PHE A 67 21.82 -4.37 -10.61
N VAL A 68 22.96 -3.89 -10.12
CA VAL A 68 24.29 -4.38 -10.51
C VAL A 68 24.47 -5.86 -10.13
N SER A 69 24.05 -6.27 -8.93
CA SER A 69 24.20 -7.66 -8.49
C SER A 69 23.36 -8.62 -9.34
N VAL A 70 22.11 -8.28 -9.62
CA VAL A 70 21.18 -9.11 -10.40
C VAL A 70 21.63 -9.18 -11.86
N PHE A 71 22.03 -8.05 -12.46
CA PHE A 71 22.57 -8.05 -13.81
C PHE A 71 23.90 -8.82 -13.90
N SER A 72 24.76 -8.76 -12.89
CA SER A 72 26.00 -9.54 -12.93
C SER A 72 25.76 -11.05 -12.86
N MET A 73 24.72 -11.51 -12.16
CA MET A 73 24.48 -12.93 -11.92
C MET A 73 23.52 -13.57 -12.92
N LEU A 74 22.38 -12.94 -13.20
CA LEU A 74 21.25 -13.54 -13.93
C LEU A 74 21.17 -13.11 -15.39
N PHE A 75 21.85 -12.03 -15.80
CA PHE A 75 21.71 -11.47 -17.15
C PHE A 75 22.07 -12.45 -18.26
N LEU A 76 23.21 -13.13 -18.16
CA LEU A 76 23.65 -14.10 -19.17
C LEU A 76 22.70 -15.29 -19.25
N LEU A 77 22.17 -15.74 -18.12
CA LEU A 77 21.21 -16.83 -18.05
C LEU A 77 19.89 -16.43 -18.72
N ASN A 78 19.32 -15.28 -18.33
CA ASN A 78 18.05 -14.79 -18.84
C ASN A 78 18.10 -14.52 -20.35
N ILE A 79 19.18 -13.94 -20.86
CA ILE A 79 19.37 -13.73 -22.30
C ILE A 79 19.49 -15.07 -23.04
N SER A 80 20.25 -16.03 -22.51
CA SER A 80 20.44 -17.32 -23.18
C SER A 80 19.11 -18.05 -23.36
N VAL A 81 18.29 -18.10 -22.30
CA VAL A 81 16.95 -18.71 -22.34
C VAL A 81 16.04 -17.94 -23.29
N ALA A 82 16.04 -16.61 -23.22
CA ALA A 82 15.21 -15.78 -24.10
C ALA A 82 15.62 -15.89 -25.58
N MET A 83 16.91 -16.01 -25.88
CA MET A 83 17.41 -16.24 -27.23
C MET A 83 16.99 -17.59 -27.78
N CYS A 84 17.00 -18.65 -26.96
CA CYS A 84 16.52 -19.97 -27.37
C CYS A 84 15.03 -19.97 -27.74
N CYS A 85 14.19 -19.21 -27.03
CA CYS A 85 12.75 -19.16 -27.28
C CYS A 85 12.34 -18.17 -28.38
N CYS A 86 13.00 -17.00 -28.45
CA CYS A 86 12.57 -15.87 -29.28
C CYS A 86 13.62 -15.42 -30.32
N GLY A 87 14.72 -16.16 -30.48
CA GLY A 87 15.79 -15.82 -31.40
C GLY A 87 16.52 -14.51 -31.03
N PRO A 88 16.99 -13.70 -31.99
CA PRO A 88 17.71 -12.46 -31.71
C PRO A 88 16.93 -11.44 -30.88
N PHE A 89 15.58 -11.46 -30.96
CA PHE A 89 14.72 -10.61 -30.14
C PHE A 89 14.80 -10.95 -28.64
N GLY A 90 15.30 -12.14 -28.31
CA GLY A 90 15.59 -12.58 -26.95
C GLY A 90 16.55 -11.68 -26.18
N LEU A 91 17.38 -10.87 -26.86
CA LEU A 91 18.20 -9.85 -26.19
C LEU A 91 17.34 -8.85 -25.41
N PHE A 92 16.34 -8.27 -26.06
CA PHE A 92 15.45 -7.28 -25.43
C PHE A 92 14.60 -7.94 -24.35
N VAL A 93 14.05 -9.12 -24.63
CA VAL A 93 13.22 -9.86 -23.67
C VAL A 93 14.04 -10.22 -22.42
N GLY A 94 15.25 -10.78 -22.59
CA GLY A 94 16.14 -11.15 -21.49
C GLY A 94 16.59 -9.94 -20.66
N THR A 95 16.89 -8.81 -21.29
CA THR A 95 17.18 -7.56 -20.57
C THR A 95 15.99 -7.08 -19.74
N GLY A 96 14.78 -7.14 -20.32
CA GLY A 96 13.54 -6.74 -19.65
C GLY A 96 13.19 -7.63 -18.46
N VAL A 97 13.33 -8.94 -18.61
CA VAL A 97 13.12 -9.91 -17.51
C VAL A 97 14.10 -9.65 -16.38
N THR A 98 15.38 -9.50 -16.68
CA THR A 98 16.41 -9.21 -15.66
C THR A 98 16.15 -7.89 -14.93
N ALA A 99 15.72 -6.85 -15.65
CA ALA A 99 15.31 -5.59 -15.04
C ALA A 99 14.07 -5.73 -14.15
N GLN A 100 13.09 -6.55 -14.54
CA GLN A 100 11.90 -6.81 -13.76
C GLN A 100 12.22 -7.58 -12.46
N GLU A 101 13.11 -8.57 -12.52
CA GLU A 101 13.59 -9.31 -11.36
C GLU A 101 14.33 -8.38 -10.38
N ALA A 102 15.22 -7.52 -10.89
CA ALA A 102 15.93 -6.53 -10.08
C ALA A 102 14.95 -5.56 -9.39
N ASN A 103 13.93 -5.09 -10.11
CA ASN A 103 12.88 -4.23 -9.55
C ASN A 103 12.07 -4.94 -8.47
N PHE A 104 11.69 -6.20 -8.69
CA PHE A 104 10.95 -6.97 -7.69
C PHE A 104 11.73 -7.14 -6.40
N ILE A 105 13.02 -7.52 -6.49
CA ILE A 105 13.91 -7.68 -5.33
C ILE A 105 14.11 -6.32 -4.63
N THR A 106 14.34 -5.26 -5.41
CA THR A 106 14.52 -3.91 -4.85
C THR A 106 13.28 -3.46 -4.08
N SER A 107 12.09 -3.54 -4.69
CA SER A 107 10.84 -3.15 -4.04
C SER A 107 10.59 -3.98 -2.79
N TYR A 108 10.85 -5.29 -2.82
CA TYR A 108 10.73 -6.15 -1.65
C TYR A 108 11.63 -5.68 -0.49
N ILE A 109 12.89 -5.32 -0.77
CA ILE A 109 13.81 -4.81 0.24
C ILE A 109 13.36 -3.44 0.77
N LEU A 110 12.98 -2.53 -0.14
CA LEU A 110 12.57 -1.18 0.23
C LEU A 110 11.31 -1.20 1.11
N ASP A 111 10.26 -1.91 0.67
CA ASP A 111 8.96 -1.95 1.35
C ASP A 111 9.02 -2.65 2.72
N ASN A 112 9.92 -3.61 2.90
CA ASN A 112 10.02 -4.36 4.15
C ASN A 112 11.00 -3.75 5.16
N TYR A 113 12.08 -3.09 4.69
CA TYR A 113 13.16 -2.65 5.58
C TYR A 113 13.34 -1.13 5.63
N LEU A 114 13.42 -0.46 4.47
CA LEU A 114 13.87 0.92 4.39
C LEU A 114 12.74 1.94 4.50
N ILE A 115 11.62 1.70 3.82
CA ILE A 115 10.50 2.65 3.71
C ILE A 115 9.63 2.73 4.98
N PRO A 116 9.29 1.63 5.69
CA PRO A 116 8.31 1.71 6.78
C PRO A 116 8.70 2.66 7.93
N ARG A 117 9.98 2.69 8.31
CA ARG A 117 10.46 3.53 9.42
C ARG A 117 10.36 5.04 9.13
N PRO A 118 10.90 5.57 8.01
CA PRO A 118 10.77 6.98 7.68
C PRO A 118 9.32 7.38 7.41
N MET A 119 8.49 6.51 6.81
CA MET A 119 7.06 6.79 6.61
C MET A 119 6.30 6.87 7.94
N ASP A 120 6.57 5.97 8.90
CA ASP A 120 6.02 6.03 10.25
C ASP A 120 6.45 7.32 10.96
N SER A 121 7.72 7.73 10.83
CA SER A 121 8.23 8.97 11.41
C SER A 121 7.63 10.23 10.78
N LEU A 122 7.44 10.23 9.46
CA LEU A 122 6.77 11.31 8.73
C LEU A 122 5.32 11.46 9.20
N PHE A 123 4.62 10.33 9.30
CA PHE A 123 3.24 10.30 9.78
C PHE A 123 3.12 10.87 11.19
N ASP A 124 4.02 10.47 12.09
CA ASP A 124 4.09 10.99 13.46
C ASP A 124 4.37 12.51 13.50
N ASP A 125 5.27 13.02 12.66
CA ASP A 125 5.59 14.46 12.57
C ASP A 125 4.36 15.28 12.18
N ILE A 126 3.60 14.80 11.19
CA ILE A 126 2.40 15.48 10.70
C ILE A 126 1.29 15.46 11.74
N LEU A 127 1.10 14.34 12.44
CA LEU A 127 0.15 14.30 13.56
C LEU A 127 0.53 15.30 14.65
N CYS A 128 1.82 15.42 15.00
CA CYS A 128 2.27 16.43 15.96
C CYS A 128 1.96 17.86 15.47
N ARG A 129 2.23 18.17 14.19
CA ARG A 129 1.90 19.48 13.60
C ARG A 129 0.42 19.79 13.60
N GLU A 130 -0.43 18.78 13.45
CA GLU A 130 -1.88 18.88 13.53
C GLU A 130 -2.43 19.01 14.97
N GLY A 131 -1.54 19.05 15.97
CA GLY A 131 -1.88 19.19 17.39
C GLY A 131 -2.17 17.88 18.12
N LEU A 132 -1.82 16.74 17.53
CA LEU A 132 -2.15 15.39 18.04
C LEU A 132 -0.99 14.75 18.81
N GLU A 133 -0.13 15.56 19.42
CA GLU A 133 1.00 15.11 20.24
C GLU A 133 0.57 14.14 21.35
N LYS A 134 -0.62 14.39 21.93
CA LYS A 134 -1.23 13.53 22.97
C LYS A 134 -1.51 12.10 22.51
N VAL A 135 -1.64 11.85 21.20
CA VAL A 135 -1.81 10.51 20.64
C VAL A 135 -0.45 9.90 20.31
N VAL A 136 0.44 10.69 19.71
CA VAL A 136 1.75 10.24 19.22
C VAL A 136 2.69 9.85 20.37
N ILE A 137 2.80 10.69 21.40
CA ILE A 137 3.72 10.48 22.54
C ILE A 137 3.44 9.16 23.28
N PRO A 138 2.21 8.87 23.77
CA PRO A 138 1.94 7.59 24.44
C PRO A 138 1.94 6.39 23.48
N GLY A 139 1.71 6.63 22.18
CA GLY A 139 1.87 5.62 21.14
C GLY A 139 3.33 5.18 20.98
N LYS A 140 4.28 6.13 20.96
CA LYS A 140 5.72 5.88 20.83
C LYS A 140 6.35 5.20 22.05
N LEU A 141 5.88 5.54 23.25
CA LEU A 141 6.42 5.02 24.52
C LEU A 141 6.25 3.50 24.70
N LYS A 142 5.34 2.87 23.96
CA LYS A 142 5.07 1.42 24.10
C LYS A 142 5.67 0.66 22.92
N ARG A 143 6.78 -0.02 23.17
CA ARG A 143 7.51 -0.84 22.19
C ARG A 143 6.61 -1.96 21.66
N VAL A 144 6.12 -1.81 20.43
CA VAL A 144 5.58 -2.92 19.64
C VAL A 144 6.75 -3.50 18.85
N VAL A 145 7.24 -4.67 19.26
CA VAL A 145 8.25 -5.39 18.49
C VAL A 145 7.54 -5.96 17.26
N GLY A 146 7.87 -5.44 16.08
CA GLY A 146 7.41 -6.03 14.82
C GLY A 146 8.03 -7.43 14.64
N PRO A 147 7.39 -8.33 13.88
CA PRO A 147 7.91 -9.66 13.61
C PRO A 147 9.32 -9.58 13.02
N THR A 148 10.21 -10.46 13.48
CA THR A 148 11.62 -10.51 13.04
C THR A 148 11.69 -11.00 11.60
N PHE A 149 12.79 -10.74 10.89
CA PHE A 149 13.01 -11.20 9.51
C PHE A 149 12.69 -12.69 9.31
N GLY A 150 13.13 -13.53 10.26
CA GLY A 150 12.86 -14.96 10.26
C GLY A 150 11.38 -15.28 10.32
N ASP A 151 10.59 -14.55 11.11
CA ASP A 151 9.15 -14.80 11.27
C ASP A 151 8.38 -14.50 9.98
N LYS A 152 8.70 -13.39 9.30
CA LYS A 152 8.07 -13.03 8.02
C LYS A 152 8.43 -13.98 6.89
N LEU A 153 9.69 -14.42 6.82
CA LEU A 153 10.12 -15.41 5.84
C LEU A 153 9.51 -16.78 6.15
N TRP A 154 9.45 -17.17 7.41
CA TRP A 154 8.88 -18.44 7.84
C TRP A 154 7.38 -18.54 7.51
N GLU A 155 6.63 -17.46 7.74
CA GLU A 155 5.19 -17.39 7.47
C GLU A 155 4.86 -17.38 5.98
N ASN A 156 5.65 -16.67 5.15
CA ASN A 156 5.40 -16.55 3.71
C ASN A 156 6.10 -17.59 2.82
N SER A 157 7.23 -18.17 3.22
CA SER A 157 8.08 -18.98 2.33
C SER A 157 7.90 -20.49 2.47
N LEU A 158 7.56 -21.00 3.65
CA LEU A 158 7.55 -22.46 3.90
C LEU A 158 6.22 -23.14 3.61
N TRP A 159 5.13 -22.37 3.62
CA TRP A 159 3.77 -22.90 3.41
C TRP A 159 3.13 -22.45 2.09
N ALA A 160 3.75 -21.49 1.37
CA ALA A 160 3.27 -21.01 0.08
C ALA A 160 3.12 -22.09 -1.02
N PRO A 161 3.91 -23.18 -1.06
CA PRO A 161 3.72 -24.19 -2.10
C PRO A 161 2.48 -25.07 -1.88
N LEU A 162 1.86 -25.15 -0.70
CA LEU A 162 0.95 -26.26 -0.38
C LEU A 162 -0.55 -25.99 -0.59
N THR A 163 -0.96 -24.80 -1.04
CA THR A 163 -2.37 -24.44 -1.27
C THR A 163 -2.69 -24.20 -2.75
N PHE A 164 -2.30 -25.14 -3.61
CA PHE A 164 -2.29 -25.03 -5.08
C PHE A 164 -3.56 -24.50 -5.77
N PRO A 165 -4.83 -24.81 -5.38
CA PRO A 165 -5.98 -24.33 -6.14
C PRO A 165 -6.32 -22.85 -5.87
N GLY A 166 -6.30 -22.45 -4.60
CA GLY A 166 -6.72 -21.11 -4.17
C GLY A 166 -5.67 -20.04 -4.46
N THR A 167 -4.39 -20.36 -4.25
CA THR A 167 -3.30 -19.42 -4.55
C THR A 167 -3.16 -19.20 -6.05
N LEU A 168 -3.35 -20.24 -6.87
CA LEU A 168 -3.30 -20.13 -8.33
C LEU A 168 -4.38 -19.17 -8.87
N TYR A 169 -5.62 -19.24 -8.40
CA TYR A 169 -6.64 -18.26 -8.79
C TYR A 169 -6.24 -16.83 -8.38
N SER A 170 -5.72 -16.67 -7.16
CA SER A 170 -5.32 -15.37 -6.63
C SER A 170 -4.11 -14.75 -7.37
N THR A 171 -3.19 -15.57 -7.89
CA THR A 171 -2.03 -15.13 -8.67
C THR A 171 -2.35 -14.98 -10.16
N LEU A 172 -3.22 -15.82 -10.73
CA LEU A 172 -3.62 -15.71 -12.14
C LEU A 172 -4.53 -14.51 -12.39
N ARG A 173 -5.45 -14.19 -11.46
CA ARG A 173 -6.37 -13.05 -11.62
C ARG A 173 -5.66 -11.73 -11.94
N PRO A 174 -4.67 -11.25 -11.15
CA PRO A 174 -3.98 -9.99 -11.46
C PRO A 174 -3.21 -10.06 -12.76
N VAL A 175 -2.62 -11.21 -13.11
CA VAL A 175 -1.92 -11.41 -14.39
C VAL A 175 -2.89 -11.23 -15.56
N VAL A 176 -4.03 -11.92 -15.55
CA VAL A 176 -5.05 -11.84 -16.60
C VAL A 176 -5.62 -10.43 -16.73
N LEU A 177 -5.92 -9.75 -15.61
CA LEU A 177 -6.39 -8.37 -15.66
C LEU A 177 -5.32 -7.43 -16.22
N SER A 178 -4.05 -7.57 -15.81
CA SER A 178 -2.95 -6.72 -16.26
C SER A 178 -2.59 -6.88 -17.75
N SER A 179 -3.01 -7.99 -18.39
CA SER A 179 -2.82 -8.23 -19.82
C SER A 179 -3.53 -7.21 -20.72
N ILE A 180 -4.50 -6.46 -20.19
CA ILE A 180 -5.14 -5.35 -20.90
C ILE A 180 -4.48 -4.05 -20.44
N PRO A 181 -3.69 -3.38 -21.31
CA PRO A 181 -3.06 -2.11 -20.97
C PRO A 181 -4.10 -1.08 -20.51
N ILE A 182 -3.74 -0.28 -19.51
CA ILE A 182 -4.56 0.80 -18.92
C ILE A 182 -5.79 0.27 -18.12
N ILE A 183 -6.68 -0.50 -18.75
CA ILE A 183 -7.89 -1.04 -18.11
C ILE A 183 -7.54 -2.01 -16.99
N GLY A 184 -6.57 -2.89 -17.22
CA GLY A 184 -6.08 -3.84 -16.23
C GLY A 184 -5.60 -3.19 -14.94
N PRO A 185 -4.62 -2.28 -15.01
CA PRO A 185 -4.18 -1.48 -13.87
C PRO A 185 -5.31 -0.70 -13.20
N MET A 186 -6.23 -0.09 -13.96
CA MET A 186 -7.38 0.62 -13.39
C MET A 186 -8.32 -0.31 -12.61
N ALA A 187 -8.64 -1.49 -13.16
CA ALA A 187 -9.51 -2.47 -12.51
C ALA A 187 -8.85 -3.12 -11.29
N LEU A 188 -7.53 -3.35 -11.31
CA LEU A 188 -6.79 -3.82 -10.14
C LEU A 188 -6.70 -2.75 -9.05
N SER A 189 -6.52 -1.49 -9.44
CA SER A 189 -6.55 -0.35 -8.53
C SER A 189 -7.93 -0.19 -7.90
N PHE A 190 -9.01 -0.33 -8.67
CA PHE A 190 -10.40 -0.32 -8.18
C PHE A 190 -10.62 -1.39 -7.10
N ASN A 191 -10.15 -2.61 -7.33
CA ASN A 191 -10.30 -3.74 -6.39
C ASN A 191 -9.43 -3.59 -5.14
N SER A 192 -8.27 -2.96 -5.27
CA SER A 192 -7.28 -2.83 -4.19
C SER A 192 -7.33 -1.48 -3.48
N ALA A 193 -8.20 -0.56 -3.92
CA ALA A 193 -8.25 0.81 -3.44
C ALA A 193 -8.51 0.89 -1.92
N VAL A 194 -9.46 0.12 -1.39
CA VAL A 194 -9.72 0.06 0.06
C VAL A 194 -8.47 -0.39 0.82
N ALA A 195 -7.80 -1.44 0.34
CA ALA A 195 -6.60 -1.96 0.98
C ALA A 195 -5.45 -0.94 0.92
N LYS A 196 -5.31 -0.23 -0.19
CA LYS A 196 -4.33 0.84 -0.38
C LYS A 196 -4.61 2.03 0.52
N GLY A 197 -5.84 2.56 0.55
CA GLY A 197 -6.22 3.66 1.43
C GLY A 197 -6.01 3.33 2.91
N ASN A 198 -6.45 2.14 3.33
CA ASN A 198 -6.21 1.64 4.68
C ASN A 198 -4.72 1.46 5.02
N SER A 199 -3.86 1.23 4.02
CA SER A 199 -2.43 1.02 4.26
C SER A 199 -1.73 2.27 4.81
N PHE A 200 -2.18 3.46 4.42
CA PHE A 200 -1.64 4.74 4.87
C PHE A 200 -1.99 5.05 6.34
N GLU A 201 -3.09 4.50 6.86
CA GLU A 201 -3.51 4.67 8.27
C GLU A 201 -3.00 3.58 9.22
N LYS A 202 -2.24 2.59 8.73
CA LYS A 202 -1.69 1.52 9.60
C LYS A 202 -0.91 2.08 10.79
N ARG A 203 -0.18 3.18 10.59
CA ARG A 203 0.57 3.85 11.67
C ARG A 203 -0.38 4.41 12.74
N TYR A 204 -1.47 5.05 12.32
CA TYR A 204 -2.50 5.56 13.23
C TYR A 204 -3.09 4.46 14.12
N TYR A 205 -3.43 3.30 13.55
CA TYR A 205 -3.96 2.18 14.34
C TYR A 205 -2.96 1.64 15.36
N ARG A 206 -1.67 1.64 15.03
CA ARG A 206 -0.60 1.27 15.97
C ARG A 206 -0.47 2.28 17.11
N LEU A 207 -0.50 3.58 16.81
CA LEU A 207 -0.43 4.64 17.82
C LEU A 207 -1.61 4.59 18.80
N THR A 208 -2.82 4.34 18.27
CA THR A 208 -4.06 4.27 19.05
C THR A 208 -4.33 2.90 19.69
N ARG A 209 -3.52 1.88 19.39
CA ARG A 209 -3.61 0.52 19.94
C ARG A 209 -4.94 -0.19 19.65
N LEU A 210 -5.50 0.05 18.48
CA LEU A 210 -6.71 -0.65 18.05
C LEU A 210 -6.41 -2.14 17.84
N ARG A 211 -7.26 -3.01 18.38
CA ARG A 211 -7.20 -4.46 18.12
C ARG A 211 -7.59 -4.74 16.68
N ASP A 212 -7.10 -5.84 16.09
CA ASP A 212 -7.41 -6.18 14.70
C ASP A 212 -8.92 -6.26 14.39
N ARG A 213 -9.72 -6.66 15.39
CA ARG A 213 -11.19 -6.67 15.26
C ARG A 213 -11.78 -5.25 15.16
N GLN A 214 -11.26 -4.30 15.93
CA GLN A 214 -11.66 -2.90 15.89
C GLN A 214 -11.22 -2.24 14.59
N VAL A 215 -9.99 -2.52 14.14
CA VAL A 215 -9.48 -2.08 12.84
C VAL A 215 -10.37 -2.58 11.69
N ARG A 216 -10.73 -3.87 11.68
CA ARG A 216 -11.64 -4.42 10.66
C ARG A 216 -13.02 -3.78 10.68
N TYR A 217 -13.53 -3.38 11.85
CA TYR A 217 -14.79 -2.67 11.95
C TYR A 217 -14.68 -1.26 11.34
N LEU A 218 -13.66 -0.50 11.73
CA LEU A 218 -13.42 0.85 11.19
C LEU A 218 -13.21 0.84 9.67
N ILE A 219 -12.47 -0.15 9.15
CA ILE A 219 -12.29 -0.32 7.70
C ILE A 219 -13.61 -0.51 6.98
N LYS A 220 -14.53 -1.30 7.56
CA LYS A 220 -15.85 -1.53 6.97
C LYS A 220 -16.74 -0.30 7.07
N GLU A 221 -16.69 0.40 8.20
CA GLU A 221 -17.47 1.63 8.41
C GLU A 221 -17.05 2.74 7.45
N ARG A 222 -15.75 2.85 7.17
CA ARG A 222 -15.14 3.88 6.32
C ARG A 222 -14.71 3.36 4.96
N GLU A 223 -15.35 2.28 4.49
CA GLU A 223 -14.92 1.60 3.27
C GLU A 223 -14.93 2.54 2.05
N GLY A 224 -15.94 3.41 1.94
CA GLY A 224 -16.04 4.41 0.88
C GLY A 224 -14.93 5.46 0.92
N ASP A 225 -14.55 5.92 2.11
CA ASP A 225 -13.47 6.90 2.30
C ASP A 225 -12.10 6.29 1.92
N TYR A 226 -11.81 5.06 2.38
CA TYR A 226 -10.57 4.37 2.02
C TYR A 226 -10.52 4.00 0.54
N TRP A 227 -11.66 3.64 -0.05
CA TRP A 227 -11.73 3.40 -1.48
C TRP A 227 -11.39 4.66 -2.26
N SER A 228 -12.01 5.80 -1.94
CA SER A 228 -11.80 7.04 -2.72
C SER A 228 -10.40 7.61 -2.52
N PHE A 229 -9.89 7.60 -1.29
CA PHE A 229 -8.50 7.95 -1.00
C PHE A 229 -7.54 7.05 -1.76
N GLY A 230 -7.69 5.73 -1.63
CA GLY A 230 -6.78 4.75 -2.22
C GLY A 230 -6.78 4.78 -3.74
N PHE A 231 -7.92 5.04 -4.36
CA PHE A 231 -8.04 5.18 -5.81
C PHE A 231 -7.26 6.40 -6.31
N VAL A 232 -7.50 7.59 -5.74
CA VAL A 232 -6.77 8.81 -6.13
C VAL A 232 -5.28 8.69 -5.82
N ALA A 233 -4.91 8.15 -4.67
CA ALA A 233 -3.52 7.90 -4.30
C ALA A 233 -2.81 7.00 -5.33
N THR A 234 -3.48 5.93 -5.78
CA THR A 234 -2.93 5.00 -6.79
C THR A 234 -2.81 5.68 -8.16
N LEU A 235 -3.76 6.54 -8.54
CA LEU A 235 -3.66 7.31 -9.77
C LEU A 235 -2.47 8.28 -9.75
N LEU A 236 -2.26 8.98 -8.62
CA LEU A 236 -1.09 9.84 -8.47
C LEU A 236 0.22 9.04 -8.53
N GLU A 237 0.29 7.90 -7.83
CA GLU A 237 1.46 7.02 -7.87
C GLU A 237 1.72 6.38 -9.24
N SER A 238 0.69 6.28 -10.09
CA SER A 238 0.84 5.74 -11.45
C SER A 238 1.61 6.68 -12.39
N VAL A 239 1.83 7.94 -12.01
CA VAL A 239 2.61 8.90 -12.79
C VAL A 239 4.08 8.46 -12.83
N PRO A 240 4.63 8.16 -14.02
CA PRO A 240 6.03 7.73 -14.14
C PRO A 240 6.98 8.77 -13.56
N LEU A 241 8.10 8.33 -12.98
CA LEU A 241 9.14 9.14 -12.33
C LEU A 241 8.70 9.84 -11.03
N LEU A 242 7.42 10.18 -10.89
CA LEU A 242 6.88 10.87 -9.71
C LEU A 242 6.22 9.93 -8.70
N GLY A 243 6.13 8.63 -8.99
CA GLY A 243 5.50 7.65 -8.09
C GLY A 243 6.05 7.66 -6.66
N SER A 244 7.38 7.74 -6.49
CA SER A 244 7.99 7.82 -5.14
C SER A 244 7.67 9.13 -4.41
N PHE A 245 7.61 10.24 -5.16
CA PHE A 245 7.17 11.54 -4.63
C PHE A 245 5.71 11.47 -4.18
N PHE A 246 4.83 10.96 -5.04
CA PHE A 246 3.41 10.84 -4.72
C PHE A 246 3.15 9.84 -3.59
N TYR A 247 3.92 8.76 -3.48
CA TYR A 247 3.85 7.87 -2.33
C TYR A 247 4.16 8.60 -1.02
N PHE A 248 5.19 9.46 -1.02
CA PHE A 248 5.52 10.30 0.13
C PHE A 248 4.39 11.28 0.46
N THR A 249 3.86 12.01 -0.53
CA THR A 249 2.75 12.96 -0.31
C THR A 249 1.43 12.28 0.05
N ASN A 250 1.17 11.07 -0.45
CA ASN A 250 0.02 10.27 -0.06
C ASN A 250 0.12 9.84 1.40
N GLN A 251 1.32 9.52 1.91
CA GLN A 251 1.53 9.29 3.34
C GLN A 251 1.20 10.54 4.17
N ILE A 252 1.52 11.74 3.67
CA ILE A 252 1.10 13.01 4.29
C ILE A 252 -0.42 13.14 4.32
N GLY A 253 -1.06 12.92 3.17
CA GLY A 253 -2.52 12.96 3.05
C GLY A 253 -3.21 11.97 3.97
N GLY A 254 -2.65 10.76 4.13
CA GLY A 254 -3.16 9.75 5.06
C GLY A 254 -3.04 10.18 6.53
N ALA A 255 -1.97 10.88 6.89
CA ALA A 255 -1.80 11.45 8.23
C ALA A 255 -2.82 12.57 8.51
N LEU A 256 -3.05 13.45 7.53
CA LEU A 256 -4.07 14.51 7.61
C LEU A 256 -5.49 13.92 7.72
N LEU A 257 -5.78 12.86 6.97
CA LEU A 257 -7.06 12.15 7.06
C LEU A 257 -7.26 11.51 8.43
N ALA A 258 -6.23 10.83 8.96
CA ALA A 258 -6.26 10.27 10.30
C ALA A 258 -6.44 11.35 11.38
N ALA A 259 -5.77 12.50 11.23
CA ALA A 259 -5.92 13.65 12.12
C ALA A 259 -7.35 14.18 12.13
N LYS A 260 -7.97 14.27 10.95
CA LYS A 260 -9.38 14.66 10.79
C LYS A 260 -10.31 13.70 11.51
N TYR A 261 -10.13 12.39 11.32
CA TYR A 261 -10.95 11.38 11.99
C TYR A 261 -10.86 11.42 13.51
N TYR A 262 -9.68 11.72 14.05
CA TYR A 262 -9.52 11.93 15.49
C TYR A 262 -10.25 13.19 15.96
N LYS A 263 -10.11 14.31 15.25
CA LYS A 263 -10.81 15.57 15.59
C LYS A 263 -12.33 15.45 15.52
N GLU A 264 -12.85 14.62 14.60
CA GLU A 264 -14.28 14.31 14.46
C GLU A 264 -14.80 13.31 15.51
N GLY A 265 -13.94 12.77 16.40
CA GLY A 265 -14.35 11.77 17.41
C GLY A 265 -14.73 10.41 16.82
N ARG A 266 -14.45 10.15 15.53
CA ARG A 266 -14.84 8.90 14.84
C ARG A 266 -13.99 7.70 15.27
N THR A 267 -13.22 7.84 16.33
CA THR A 267 -12.16 6.90 16.75
C THR A 267 -12.51 6.18 18.05
N GLU A 268 -13.68 6.46 18.62
CA GLU A 268 -14.11 5.96 19.91
C GLU A 268 -14.68 4.53 19.81
N PHE A 269 -14.03 3.64 20.55
CA PHE A 269 -14.59 2.39 21.07
C PHE A 269 -14.44 2.41 22.59
#